data_AF-A0A4Y2M9Y9-F1
#
_entry.id   AF-A0A4Y2M9Y9-F1
#
_cell.length_a   1.000
_cell.length_b   1.000
_cell.length_c   1.000
_cell.angle_alpha   90.00
_cell.angle_beta   90.00
_cell.angle_gamma   90.00
#
_symmetry.space_group_name_H-M   'P 1'
#
loop_
_entity.id
_entity.type
_entity.pdbx_description
1 polymer ?
#
loop_
_entity_poly.entity_id
_entity_poly.type
_entity_poly.pdbx_seq_one_letter_code
_entity_poly.pdbx_strand_id
1 'polypeptide(L)'
;IINCGEKGHLAAWKGCKALPVLTKTAERRPRRSYAQAVAAQRKNEERTKGKTKETETSEDMDIADLKESLQTLREVQTFIQEFPTLLKAARLCRKAKTKQEKILIVLNALIKK
;
A
#
# COMPACT_ATOMS: atom_id res chain seq x y z
N ILE A 1 -7.63 -29.81 -0.74
CA ILE A 1 -8.94 -30.45 -0.45
C ILE A 1 -9.57 -29.69 0.71
N ILE A 2 -10.83 -29.26 0.62
CA ILE A 2 -11.47 -28.38 1.63
C ILE A 2 -12.29 -29.22 2.60
N ASN A 3 -12.07 -29.03 3.90
CA ASN A 3 -12.93 -29.60 4.94
C ASN A 3 -14.16 -28.72 5.12
N CYS A 4 -15.33 -29.23 4.73
CA CYS A 4 -16.60 -28.50 4.78
C CYS A 4 -17.43 -28.81 6.04
N GLY A 5 -16.85 -29.51 7.04
CA GLY A 5 -17.50 -29.79 8.32
C GLY A 5 -18.63 -30.82 8.26
N GLU A 6 -18.93 -31.40 7.10
CA GLU A 6 -19.90 -32.48 6.93
C GLU A 6 -19.23 -33.85 7.12
N LYS A 7 -19.92 -34.79 7.78
CA LYS A 7 -19.42 -36.16 7.97
C LYS A 7 -19.54 -36.92 6.63
N GLY A 8 -18.42 -37.19 5.98
CA GLY A 8 -18.39 -37.91 4.70
C GLY A 8 -17.14 -37.59 3.88
N HIS A 9 -17.16 -38.00 2.60
CA HIS A 9 -16.05 -37.74 1.68
C HIS A 9 -15.77 -36.23 1.55
N LEU A 10 -14.50 -35.89 1.44
CA LEU A 10 -14.06 -34.51 1.28
C LEU A 10 -14.71 -33.89 0.03
N ALA A 11 -15.44 -32.79 0.21
CA ALA A 11 -16.12 -32.14 -0.89
C ALA A 11 -15.11 -31.47 -1.85
N ALA A 12 -15.34 -31.60 -3.15
CA ALA A 12 -14.77 -30.67 -4.12
C ALA A 12 -15.30 -29.26 -3.82
N TRP A 13 -14.52 -28.23 -4.16
CA TRP A 13 -14.88 -26.81 -3.94
C TRP A 13 -16.33 -26.48 -4.38
N LYS A 14 -16.79 -27.13 -5.46
CA LYS A 14 -18.13 -27.00 -6.01
C LYS A 14 -19.10 -27.90 -5.23
N GLY A 15 -19.61 -27.40 -4.10
CA GLY A 15 -20.57 -28.12 -3.25
C GLY A 15 -20.41 -27.86 -1.75
N CYS A 16 -19.33 -27.19 -1.32
CA CYS A 16 -19.10 -26.86 0.07
C CYS A 16 -20.10 -25.80 0.57
N LYS A 17 -20.94 -26.11 1.56
CA LYS A 17 -21.87 -25.13 2.18
C LYS A 17 -21.15 -24.00 2.92
N ALA A 18 -19.93 -24.24 3.41
CA ALA A 18 -19.10 -23.23 4.06
C ALA A 18 -18.57 -22.18 3.07
N LEU A 19 -18.62 -22.45 1.76
CA LEU A 19 -18.19 -21.50 0.74
C LEU A 19 -19.42 -20.79 0.15
N PRO A 20 -19.33 -19.47 -0.09
CA PRO A 20 -20.42 -18.73 -0.70
C PRO A 20 -20.68 -19.25 -2.11
N VAL A 21 -21.92 -19.69 -2.36
CA VAL A 21 -22.38 -20.03 -3.71
C VAL A 21 -22.54 -18.74 -4.47
N LEU A 22 -21.59 -18.45 -5.36
CA LEU A 22 -21.72 -17.35 -6.31
C LEU A 22 -22.87 -17.67 -7.27
N THR A 23 -24.06 -17.19 -6.95
CA THR A 23 -25.21 -17.18 -7.86
C THR A 23 -24.84 -16.27 -9.03
N LYS A 24 -24.54 -16.86 -10.17
CA LYS A 24 -24.37 -16.09 -11.40
C LYS A 24 -25.68 -15.39 -11.68
N THR A 25 -25.72 -14.06 -11.54
CA THR A 25 -26.79 -13.25 -12.10
C THR A 25 -26.86 -13.58 -13.59
N ALA A 26 -28.07 -13.77 -14.12
CA ALA A 26 -28.30 -14.20 -15.50
C ALA A 26 -27.78 -13.19 -16.55
N GLU A 27 -27.33 -12.01 -16.12
CA GLU A 27 -26.63 -11.05 -16.95
C GLU A 27 -25.19 -11.49 -17.22
N ARG A 28 -25.05 -12.47 -18.12
CA ARG A 28 -23.82 -12.65 -18.87
C ARG A 28 -23.59 -11.38 -19.69
N ARG A 29 -22.72 -10.47 -19.22
CA ARG A 29 -22.08 -9.51 -20.12
C ARG A 29 -21.47 -10.31 -21.28
N PRO A 30 -21.79 -10.00 -22.55
CA PRO A 30 -21.25 -10.75 -23.68
C PRO A 30 -19.73 -10.69 -23.62
N ARG A 31 -19.10 -11.82 -23.28
CA ARG A 31 -17.64 -11.96 -23.33
C ARG A 31 -17.26 -11.87 -24.79
N ARG A 32 -16.53 -10.82 -25.17
CA ARG A 32 -15.90 -10.74 -26.48
C ARG A 32 -14.95 -11.92 -26.62
N SER A 33 -15.08 -12.69 -27.70
CA SER A 33 -14.09 -13.72 -28.00
C SER A 33 -12.76 -13.05 -28.35
N TYR A 34 -11.66 -13.81 -28.27
CA TYR A 34 -10.34 -13.31 -28.67
C TYR A 34 -10.37 -12.74 -30.10
N ALA A 35 -11.06 -13.42 -31.04
CA ALA A 35 -11.22 -12.92 -32.41
C ALA A 35 -11.97 -11.57 -32.48
N GLN A 36 -12.99 -11.37 -31.64
CA GLN A 36 -13.71 -10.10 -31.57
C GLN A 36 -12.88 -8.99 -30.94
N ALA A 37 -12.01 -9.31 -29.97
CA ALA A 37 -11.08 -8.36 -29.38
C ALA A 37 -10.01 -7.90 -30.40
N VAL A 38 -9.45 -8.83 -31.16
CA VAL A 38 -8.46 -8.55 -32.22
C VAL A 38 -9.07 -7.73 -33.36
N ALA A 39 -10.29 -8.06 -33.80
CA ALA A 39 -11.00 -7.28 -34.83
C ALA A 39 -11.31 -5.84 -34.36
N ALA A 40 -11.66 -5.66 -33.09
CA ALA A 40 -11.88 -4.33 -32.51
C ALA A 40 -10.58 -3.52 -32.40
N GLN A 41 -9.45 -4.16 -32.11
CA GLN A 41 -8.14 -3.50 -32.13
C GLN A 41 -7.78 -3.00 -33.52
N ARG A 42 -7.92 -3.83 -34.57
CA ARG A 42 -7.64 -3.41 -35.96
C ARG A 42 -8.50 -2.23 -36.40
N LYS A 43 -9.79 -2.23 -36.03
CA LYS A 43 -10.72 -1.14 -36.36
C LYS A 43 -10.42 0.16 -35.61
N ASN A 44 -9.82 0.06 -34.42
CA ASN A 44 -9.31 1.21 -33.68
C ASN A 44 -8.00 1.69 -34.28
N GLU A 45 -7.03 0.82 -34.58
CA GLU A 45 -5.74 1.17 -35.19
C GLU A 45 -5.90 1.93 -36.53
N GLU A 46 -6.86 1.53 -37.37
CA GLU A 46 -7.20 2.28 -38.60
C GLU A 46 -7.77 3.68 -38.32
N ARG A 47 -8.44 3.87 -37.19
CA ARG A 47 -9.00 5.16 -36.77
C ARG A 47 -7.98 6.03 -36.01
N THR A 48 -7.00 5.45 -35.31
CA THR A 48 -6.00 6.20 -34.53
C THR A 48 -4.79 6.65 -35.35
N LYS A 49 -4.58 6.17 -36.59
CA LYS A 49 -3.46 6.63 -37.42
C LYS A 49 -3.51 8.12 -37.80
N GLY A 50 -4.62 8.80 -37.53
CA GLY A 50 -4.78 10.25 -37.72
C GLY A 50 -4.73 11.10 -36.45
N LYS A 51 -4.66 10.53 -35.23
CA LYS A 51 -4.72 11.33 -33.99
C LYS A 51 -4.19 10.59 -32.76
N THR A 52 -2.87 10.48 -32.65
CA THR A 52 -2.20 10.17 -31.38
C THR A 52 -1.23 11.29 -31.05
N LYS A 53 -1.71 12.26 -30.26
CA LYS A 53 -0.85 12.93 -29.29
C LYS A 53 -0.73 11.96 -28.13
N GLU A 54 0.46 11.41 -27.95
CA GLU A 54 0.87 10.79 -26.69
C GLU A 54 0.88 11.90 -25.64
N THR A 55 0.10 11.74 -24.58
CA THR A 55 0.42 12.35 -23.29
C THR A 55 0.55 11.21 -22.31
N GLU A 56 1.76 10.66 -22.30
CA GLU A 56 2.34 10.02 -21.15
C GLU A 56 2.08 10.92 -19.93
N THR A 57 1.45 10.39 -18.88
CA THR A 57 1.51 11.02 -17.57
C THR A 57 2.93 10.85 -17.06
N SER A 58 3.80 11.77 -17.49
CA SER A 58 5.05 12.07 -16.81
C SER A 58 4.65 12.61 -15.43
N GLU A 59 4.94 11.85 -14.37
CA GLU A 59 5.05 12.41 -13.03
C GLU A 59 6.28 13.34 -13.03
N ASP A 60 6.11 14.52 -13.63
CA ASP A 60 7.06 15.61 -13.50
C ASP A 60 6.83 16.15 -12.08
N MET A 61 7.55 15.58 -11.10
CA MET A 61 7.58 16.17 -9.77
C MET A 61 8.05 17.61 -9.93
N ASP A 62 7.16 18.57 -9.68
CA ASP A 62 7.46 19.98 -9.84
C ASP A 62 8.70 20.30 -8.98
N ILE A 63 9.67 20.99 -9.57
CA ILE A 63 10.88 21.43 -8.86
C ILE A 63 10.49 22.28 -7.65
N ALA A 64 9.34 22.97 -7.71
CA ALA A 64 8.76 23.69 -6.58
C ALA A 64 8.40 22.75 -5.42
N ASP A 65 7.70 21.63 -5.69
CA ASP A 65 7.29 20.65 -4.68
C ASP A 65 8.48 19.97 -4.03
N LEU A 66 9.54 19.68 -4.81
CA LEU A 66 10.79 19.15 -4.29
C LEU A 66 11.48 20.15 -3.37
N LYS A 67 11.50 21.44 -3.74
CA LYS A 67 12.11 22.51 -2.93
C LYS A 67 11.38 22.68 -1.60
N GLU A 68 10.06 22.65 -1.61
CA GLU A 68 9.25 22.70 -0.39
C GLU A 68 9.53 21.48 0.50
N SER A 69 9.54 20.28 -0.08
CA SER A 69 9.88 19.05 0.63
C SER A 69 11.27 19.09 1.28
N LEU A 70 12.27 19.63 0.58
CA LEU A 70 13.62 19.82 1.13
C LEU A 70 13.65 20.84 2.27
N GLN A 71 12.83 21.89 2.21
CA GLN A 71 12.73 22.88 3.27
C GLN A 71 12.10 22.28 4.53
N THR A 72 10.98 21.55 4.40
CA THR A 72 10.37 20.85 5.54
C THR A 72 11.32 19.83 6.16
N LEU A 73 12.13 19.14 5.34
CA LEU A 73 13.14 18.21 5.85
C LEU A 73 14.24 18.90 6.67
N ARG A 74 14.65 20.12 6.29
CA ARG A 74 15.61 20.91 7.09
C ARG A 74 15.05 21.27 8.45
N GLU A 75 13.77 21.65 8.52
CA GLU A 75 13.10 21.99 9.77
C GLU A 75 13.00 20.78 10.71
N VAL A 76 12.68 19.61 10.15
CA VAL A 76 12.70 18.35 10.90
C VAL A 76 14.12 18.03 11.38
N GLN A 77 15.13 18.25 10.55
CA GLN A 77 16.53 18.05 10.93
C GLN A 77 16.94 18.97 12.10
N THR A 78 16.61 20.26 12.04
CA THR A 78 16.92 21.21 13.12
C THR A 78 16.21 20.81 14.42
N PHE A 79 14.94 20.43 14.35
CA PHE A 79 14.18 19.97 15.51
C PHE A 79 14.80 18.73 16.17
N ILE A 80 15.23 17.76 15.36
CA ILE A 80 15.92 16.55 15.86
C ILE A 80 17.24 16.91 16.55
N GLN A 81 17.97 17.91 16.03
CA GLN A 81 19.24 18.38 16.59
C GLN A 81 19.09 19.15 17.90
N GLU A 82 17.94 19.75 18.19
CA GLU A 82 17.69 20.44 19.47
C GLU A 82 17.63 19.46 20.66
N PHE A 83 17.27 18.19 20.43
CA PHE A 83 17.00 17.23 21.51
C PHE A 83 17.77 15.91 21.39
N PRO A 84 19.11 15.92 21.20
CA PRO A 84 19.89 14.70 20.98
C PRO A 84 19.87 13.79 22.21
N THR A 85 19.93 14.40 23.40
CA THR A 85 19.91 13.69 24.69
C THR A 85 18.57 12.97 24.91
N LEU A 86 17.45 13.62 24.57
CA LEU A 86 16.12 13.05 24.72
C LEU A 86 15.89 11.91 23.72
N LEU A 87 16.38 12.04 22.48
CA LEU A 87 16.33 10.96 21.49
C LEU A 87 17.17 9.75 21.91
N LYS A 88 18.34 9.98 22.50
CA LYS A 88 19.17 8.91 23.08
C LYS A 88 18.45 8.22 24.24
N ALA A 89 17.81 8.99 25.11
CA ALA A 89 16.98 8.46 26.19
C ALA A 89 15.81 7.64 25.66
N ALA A 90 15.09 8.11 24.64
CA ALA A 90 14.00 7.37 24.01
C ALA A 90 14.46 6.03 23.40
N ARG A 91 15.66 5.98 22.79
CA ARG A 91 16.28 4.73 22.32
C ARG A 91 16.58 3.77 23.48
N LEU A 92 17.09 4.27 24.59
CA LEU A 92 17.36 3.45 25.78
C LEU A 92 16.05 2.96 26.44
N CYS A 93 15.02 3.80 26.51
CA CYS A 93 13.70 3.43 27.02
C CYS A 93 13.05 2.29 26.22
N ARG A 94 13.33 2.17 24.91
CA ARG A 94 12.87 1.04 24.10
C ARG A 94 13.55 -0.29 24.47
N LYS A 95 14.76 -0.23 25.05
CA LYS A 95 15.53 -1.41 25.49
C LYS A 95 15.27 -1.79 26.94
N ALA A 96 14.81 -0.83 27.75
CA ALA A 96 14.52 -1.04 29.17
C ALA A 96 13.32 -1.99 29.38
N LYS A 97 13.46 -2.92 30.32
CA LYS A 97 12.47 -3.97 30.61
C LYS A 97 11.42 -3.48 31.59
N THR A 98 11.82 -2.67 32.56
CA THR A 98 10.96 -2.25 33.67
C THR A 98 10.54 -0.78 33.53
N LYS A 99 9.43 -0.42 34.18
CA LYS A 99 8.98 0.98 34.24
C LYS A 99 9.98 1.87 34.99
N GLN A 100 10.59 1.35 36.06
CA GLN A 100 11.56 2.07 36.88
C GLN A 100 12.82 2.43 36.08
N GLU A 101 13.35 1.50 35.27
CA GLU A 101 14.48 1.77 34.38
C GLU A 101 14.16 2.89 33.39
N LYS A 102 12.97 2.89 32.79
CA LYS A 102 12.53 3.96 31.87
C LYS A 102 12.47 5.32 32.58
N ILE A 103 11.92 5.36 33.80
CA ILE A 103 11.86 6.58 34.60
C ILE A 103 13.26 7.13 34.88
N LEU A 104 14.19 6.27 35.31
CA LEU A 104 15.57 6.66 35.58
C LEU A 104 16.29 7.19 34.33
N ILE A 105 16.09 6.54 33.18
CA ILE A 105 16.65 6.98 31.89
C ILE A 105 16.14 8.39 31.53
N VAL A 106 14.83 8.64 31.69
CA VAL A 106 14.23 9.95 31.39
C VAL A 106 14.71 11.02 32.37
N LEU A 107 14.73 10.73 33.68
CA LEU A 107 15.22 11.67 34.70
C LEU A 107 16.67 12.08 34.41
N ASN A 108 17.55 11.12 34.12
CA ASN A 108 18.94 11.40 33.75
C ASN A 108 19.08 12.26 32.49
N ALA A 109 18.16 12.12 31.53
CA ALA A 109 18.16 12.93 30.31
C ALA A 109 17.71 14.36 30.57
N LEU A 110 16.78 14.57 31.51
CA LEU A 110 16.24 15.88 31.87
C LEU A 110 17.17 16.67 32.79
N ILE A 111 17.95 15.99 33.64
CA ILE A 111 18.93 16.62 34.54
C ILE A 111 20.15 17.13 33.76
N LYS A 112 20.50 16.49 32.63
CA LYS A 112 21.64 16.86 31.78
C LYS A 112 21.31 17.93 30.73
N LYS A 113 20.30 18.78 31.00
CA LYS A 113 19.93 19.90 30.13
C LYS A 113 21.03 20.95 30.07
#